data_AF-A0A9P9D6W3-F1
#
_entry.id   AF-A0A9P9D6W3-F1
#
_cell.length_a   1.000
_cell.length_b   1.000
_cell.length_c   1.000
_cell.angle_alpha   90.00
_cell.angle_beta   90.00
_cell.angle_gamma   90.00
#
_symmetry.space_group_name_H-M   'P 1'
#
loop_
_entity.id
_entity.type
_entity.pdbx_description
1 polymer ?
#
loop_
_entity_poly.entity_id
_entity_poly.type
_entity_poly.pdbx_seq_one_letter_code
_entity_poly.pdbx_strand_id
1 'polypeptide(L)'
;MGIATACSLLGYGMESNVLMRAMAQRSDEADVAMDGSSILETPPSKSFTQALDFAVKSYDVVVRRWGDTNTLPFIHTILVFILKMTQYPASISYLEKSFPWKLTMVTLNYLLDSCDFEPRMNDFPGPEKGERPRPLPEDYAMRGLTYAADYHPKDWFDNGKIDEDEKYFELASMTDQRKERVLYLGYKIAAQGKWRPSTLTLRNSGLHLDTMWRSTVLRTIP
;
A
#
# COMPACT_ATOMS: atom_id res chain seq x y z
N MET A 1 -1.94 12.45 7.67
CA MET A 1 -3.25 11.96 7.21
C MET A 1 -3.26 10.45 6.96
N GLY A 2 -2.43 9.89 6.07
CA GLY A 2 -2.50 8.47 5.69
C GLY A 2 -2.35 7.48 6.85
N ILE A 3 -1.35 7.71 7.72
CA ILE A 3 -1.14 6.89 8.93
C ILE A 3 -2.37 6.90 9.85
N ALA A 4 -2.94 8.08 10.14
CA ALA A 4 -4.13 8.19 10.98
C ALA A 4 -5.34 7.46 10.34
N THR A 5 -5.49 7.55 9.01
CA THR A 5 -6.50 6.79 8.28
C THR A 5 -6.30 5.28 8.45
N ALA A 6 -5.09 4.76 8.25
CA ALA A 6 -4.77 3.35 8.46
C ALA A 6 -5.03 2.90 9.91
N CYS A 7 -4.57 3.68 10.90
CA CYS A 7 -4.81 3.41 12.32
C CYS A 7 -6.31 3.40 12.65
N SER A 8 -7.11 4.29 12.06
CA SER A 8 -8.56 4.29 12.27
C SER A 8 -9.24 3.01 11.78
N LEU A 9 -8.77 2.43 10.67
CA LEU A 9 -9.26 1.14 10.16
C LEU A 9 -8.93 -0.01 11.11
N LEU A 10 -7.76 0.05 11.75
CA LEU A 10 -7.34 -0.88 12.80
C LEU A 10 -7.99 -0.59 14.16
N GLY A 11 -8.86 0.43 14.25
CA GLY A 11 -9.43 0.86 15.54
C GLY A 11 -8.35 1.26 16.54
N TYR A 12 -7.24 1.82 16.08
CA TYR A 12 -6.07 2.18 16.87
C TYR A 12 -5.49 1.01 17.69
N GLY A 13 -5.62 -0.22 17.19
CA GLY A 13 -5.08 -1.42 17.82
C GLY A 13 -6.04 -2.12 18.79
N MET A 14 -7.32 -1.72 18.84
CA MET A 14 -8.32 -2.43 19.65
C MET A 14 -8.45 -3.90 19.24
N GLU A 15 -8.34 -4.83 20.19
CA GLU A 15 -8.45 -6.27 19.96
C GLU A 15 -9.81 -6.70 19.42
N SER A 16 -10.86 -5.92 19.67
CA SER A 16 -12.21 -6.17 19.14
C SER A 16 -12.36 -5.78 17.67
N ASN A 17 -11.38 -5.06 17.08
CA ASN A 17 -11.42 -4.63 15.69
C ASN A 17 -11.29 -5.83 14.74
N VAL A 18 -12.12 -5.85 13.68
CA VAL A 18 -12.18 -6.96 12.72
C VAL A 18 -10.85 -7.21 12.02
N LEU A 19 -10.09 -6.16 11.69
CA LEU A 19 -8.78 -6.31 11.05
C LEU A 19 -7.73 -6.80 12.05
N MET A 20 -7.72 -6.28 13.28
CA MET A 20 -6.79 -6.72 14.32
C MET A 20 -6.96 -8.23 14.62
N ARG A 21 -8.20 -8.70 14.72
CA ARG A 21 -8.51 -10.13 14.90
C ARG A 21 -8.09 -10.96 13.69
N ALA A 22 -8.42 -10.50 12.49
CA ALA A 22 -8.07 -11.20 11.25
C ALA A 22 -6.54 -11.27 11.03
N MET A 23 -5.79 -10.30 11.54
CA MET A 23 -4.32 -10.32 11.49
C MET A 23 -3.72 -11.27 12.54
N ALA A 24 -4.31 -11.37 13.73
CA ALA A 24 -3.85 -12.28 14.79
C ALA A 24 -4.03 -13.76 14.43
N GLN A 25 -5.11 -14.13 13.73
CA GLN A 25 -5.38 -15.55 13.43
C GLN A 25 -4.29 -16.24 12.58
N ARG A 26 -3.60 -15.50 11.71
CA ARG A 26 -2.50 -16.06 10.91
C ARG A 26 -1.25 -16.36 11.76
N SER A 27 -1.03 -15.69 12.89
CA SER A 27 0.09 -16.06 13.78
C SER A 27 -0.17 -17.39 14.47
N ASP A 28 -1.44 -17.71 14.76
CA ASP A 28 -1.81 -18.88 15.54
C ASP A 28 -1.98 -20.13 14.66
N GLU A 29 -2.45 -19.98 13.42
CA GLU A 29 -2.58 -21.07 12.44
C GLU A 29 -1.23 -21.58 11.91
N ALA A 30 -0.14 -20.82 12.07
CA ALA A 30 1.20 -21.27 11.68
C ALA A 30 1.75 -22.38 12.61
N ASP A 31 1.19 -22.54 13.82
CA ASP A 31 1.65 -23.50 14.83
C ASP A 31 0.70 -24.70 15.06
N VAL A 32 -0.47 -24.74 14.42
CA VAL A 32 -1.40 -25.88 14.59
C VAL A 32 -2.08 -26.24 13.27
N ALA A 33 -1.69 -27.40 12.71
CA ALA A 33 -2.46 -28.03 11.66
C ALA A 33 -3.81 -28.51 12.24
N MET A 34 -4.89 -28.14 11.54
CA MET A 34 -6.26 -28.68 11.65
C MET A 34 -7.15 -28.09 12.75
N ASP A 35 -8.02 -27.14 12.38
CA ASP A 35 -9.48 -27.33 12.47
C ASP A 35 -10.21 -26.30 11.59
N GLY A 36 -11.18 -26.77 10.81
CA GLY A 36 -12.04 -25.98 9.95
C GLY A 36 -13.10 -25.22 10.74
N SER A 37 -12.68 -24.41 11.70
CA SER A 37 -13.58 -23.55 12.47
C SER A 37 -13.94 -22.30 11.67
N SER A 38 -14.98 -22.46 10.85
CA SER A 38 -15.85 -21.42 10.31
C SER A 38 -15.81 -20.10 11.09
N ILE A 39 -15.14 -19.08 10.54
CA ILE A 39 -15.27 -17.69 11.02
C ILE A 39 -16.63 -17.18 10.56
N LEU A 40 -17.67 -17.58 11.27
CA LEU A 40 -18.94 -16.89 11.21
C LEU A 40 -18.82 -15.59 12.03
N GLU A 41 -18.83 -14.48 11.30
CA GLU A 41 -19.79 -13.40 11.55
C GLU A 41 -19.72 -12.68 12.90
N THR A 42 -18.59 -12.05 13.23
CA THR A 42 -18.74 -10.78 13.95
C THR A 42 -18.90 -9.68 12.89
N PRO A 43 -20.10 -9.09 12.73
CA PRO A 43 -20.30 -8.04 11.74
C PRO A 43 -19.35 -6.87 12.06
N PRO A 44 -18.85 -6.16 11.02
CA PRO A 44 -18.04 -4.98 11.25
C PRO A 44 -18.79 -3.98 12.13
N SER A 45 -18.09 -3.41 13.11
CA SER A 45 -18.68 -2.39 13.97
C SER A 45 -19.06 -1.15 13.15
N LYS A 46 -20.05 -0.39 13.62
CA LYS A 46 -20.43 0.88 12.98
C LYS A 46 -19.24 1.84 12.83
N SER A 47 -18.37 1.90 13.84
CA SER A 47 -17.15 2.71 13.80
C SER A 47 -16.19 2.25 12.70
N PHE A 48 -16.03 0.94 12.50
CA PHE A 48 -15.22 0.41 11.40
C PHE A 48 -15.81 0.79 10.04
N THR A 49 -17.11 0.60 9.85
CA THR A 49 -17.78 0.96 8.59
C THR A 49 -17.63 2.45 8.27
N GLN A 50 -17.75 3.32 9.28
CA GLN A 50 -17.55 4.77 9.12
C GLN A 50 -16.08 5.11 8.81
N ALA A 51 -15.11 4.45 9.47
CA ALA A 51 -13.70 4.63 9.18
C ALA A 51 -13.36 4.19 7.75
N LEU A 52 -13.93 3.07 7.28
CA LEU A 52 -13.76 2.58 5.92
C LEU A 52 -14.34 3.54 4.88
N ASP A 53 -15.57 4.01 5.07
CA ASP A 53 -16.19 5.01 4.19
C ASP A 53 -15.36 6.30 4.12
N PHE A 54 -14.92 6.80 5.27
CA PHE A 54 -14.03 7.97 5.35
C PHE A 54 -12.69 7.73 4.65
N ALA A 55 -12.06 6.58 4.86
CA ALA A 55 -10.79 6.22 4.24
C ALA A 55 -10.91 6.15 2.71
N VAL A 56 -11.96 5.51 2.20
CA VAL A 56 -12.23 5.38 0.76
C VAL A 56 -12.46 6.75 0.12
N LYS A 57 -13.31 7.59 0.72
CA LYS A 57 -13.56 8.96 0.23
C LYS A 57 -12.32 9.84 0.27
N SER A 58 -11.55 9.77 1.35
CA SER A 58 -10.29 10.51 1.49
C SER A 58 -9.29 10.07 0.44
N TYR A 59 -9.15 8.76 0.23
CA TYR A 59 -8.26 8.22 -0.79
C TYR A 59 -8.67 8.67 -2.19
N ASP A 60 -9.96 8.56 -2.55
CA ASP A 60 -10.48 9.00 -3.85
C ASP A 60 -10.17 10.49 -4.12
N VAL A 61 -10.38 11.37 -3.14
CA VAL A 61 -10.05 12.80 -3.25
C VAL A 61 -8.55 13.01 -3.46
N VAL A 62 -7.71 12.31 -2.69
CA VAL A 62 -6.25 12.50 -2.75
C VAL A 62 -5.69 12.02 -4.09
N VAL A 63 -6.06 10.84 -4.56
CA VAL A 63 -5.50 10.27 -5.81
C VAL A 63 -6.00 10.96 -7.07
N ARG A 64 -7.09 11.74 -7.00
CA ARG A 64 -7.58 12.59 -8.10
C ARG A 64 -6.83 13.92 -8.24
N ARG A 65 -5.93 14.27 -7.32
CA ARG A 65 -5.04 15.42 -7.46
C ARG A 65 -3.88 15.07 -8.39
N TRP A 66 -4.20 14.83 -9.65
CA TRP A 66 -3.25 14.41 -10.68
C TRP A 66 -2.06 15.37 -10.75
N GLY A 67 -0.84 14.82 -10.77
CA GLY A 67 0.40 15.59 -10.84
C GLY A 67 0.83 16.29 -9.54
N ASP A 68 0.02 16.26 -8.48
CA ASP A 68 0.39 16.83 -7.18
C ASP A 68 1.25 15.85 -6.37
N THR A 69 2.56 16.09 -6.36
CA THR A 69 3.55 15.23 -5.69
C THR A 69 3.39 15.21 -4.18
N ASN A 70 2.73 16.22 -3.59
CA ASN A 70 2.45 16.27 -2.14
C ASN A 70 1.47 15.18 -1.68
N THR A 71 0.79 14.53 -2.63
CA THR A 71 -0.09 13.39 -2.34
C THR A 71 0.64 12.06 -2.20
N LEU A 72 1.86 11.95 -2.72
CA LEU A 72 2.62 10.71 -2.75
C LEU A 72 2.89 10.12 -1.36
N PRO A 73 3.24 10.89 -0.30
CA PRO A 73 3.39 10.33 1.04
C PRO A 73 2.10 9.67 1.56
N PHE A 74 0.94 10.28 1.28
CA PHE A 74 -0.35 9.70 1.64
C PHE A 74 -0.60 8.39 0.88
N ILE A 75 -0.39 8.39 -0.44
CA ILE A 75 -0.60 7.21 -1.28
C ILE A 75 0.34 6.08 -0.84
N HIS A 76 1.61 6.41 -0.63
CA HIS A 76 2.63 5.49 -0.12
C HIS A 76 2.18 4.82 1.18
N THR A 77 1.84 5.61 2.21
CA THR A 77 1.43 5.07 3.52
C THR A 77 0.17 4.20 3.45
N ILE A 78 -0.82 4.57 2.63
CA ILE A 78 -2.02 3.73 2.42
C ILE A 78 -1.70 2.44 1.68
N LEU A 79 -0.85 2.48 0.65
CA LEU A 79 -0.47 1.27 -0.08
C LEU A 79 0.38 0.31 0.76
N VAL A 80 1.21 0.81 1.69
CA VAL A 80 1.89 -0.06 2.68
C VAL A 80 0.86 -0.79 3.53
N PHE A 81 -0.15 -0.07 4.03
CA PHE A 81 -1.23 -0.68 4.79
C PHE A 81 -2.00 -1.72 3.96
N ILE A 82 -2.41 -1.39 2.73
CA ILE A 82 -3.12 -2.32 1.85
C ILE A 82 -2.27 -3.54 1.52
N LEU A 83 -0.98 -3.36 1.23
CA LEU A 83 -0.05 -4.49 1.02
C LEU A 83 -0.07 -5.42 2.24
N LYS A 84 -0.02 -4.88 3.46
CA LYS A 84 -0.14 -5.71 4.66
C LYS A 84 -1.46 -6.47 4.68
N MET A 85 -2.59 -5.80 4.45
CA MET A 85 -3.91 -6.45 4.44
C MET A 85 -3.98 -7.59 3.42
N THR A 86 -3.39 -7.42 2.23
CA THR A 86 -3.39 -8.48 1.20
C THR A 86 -2.66 -9.76 1.61
N GLN A 87 -1.77 -9.69 2.61
CA GLN A 87 -1.09 -10.87 3.17
C GLN A 87 -2.00 -11.70 4.10
N TYR A 88 -3.16 -11.16 4.49
CA TYR A 88 -4.13 -11.80 5.38
C TYR A 88 -5.49 -11.86 4.68
N PRO A 89 -5.87 -13.00 4.06
CA PRO A 89 -7.09 -13.11 3.27
C PRO A 89 -8.36 -12.67 4.00
N ALA A 90 -8.47 -12.96 5.30
CA ALA A 90 -9.57 -12.51 6.14
C ALA A 90 -9.61 -10.97 6.26
N SER A 91 -8.47 -10.31 6.39
CA SER A 91 -8.39 -8.84 6.56
C SER A 91 -8.79 -8.09 5.30
N ILE A 92 -8.19 -8.46 4.16
CA ILE A 92 -8.47 -7.79 2.89
C ILE A 92 -9.91 -8.00 2.41
N SER A 93 -10.58 -9.08 2.81
CA SER A 93 -12.00 -9.32 2.47
C SER A 93 -12.95 -8.22 2.99
N TYR A 94 -12.58 -7.53 4.08
CA TYR A 94 -13.33 -6.39 4.61
C TYR A 94 -13.11 -5.09 3.81
N LEU A 95 -12.06 -5.02 3.00
CA LEU A 95 -11.62 -3.78 2.33
C LEU A 95 -11.80 -3.85 0.81
N GLU A 96 -11.59 -5.02 0.21
CA GLU A 96 -11.44 -5.22 -1.23
C GLU A 96 -12.62 -4.71 -2.06
N LYS A 97 -13.86 -4.79 -1.55
CA LYS A 97 -15.06 -4.40 -2.29
C LYS A 97 -15.22 -2.89 -2.35
N SER A 98 -14.72 -2.19 -1.34
CA SER A 98 -14.85 -0.74 -1.20
C SER A 98 -13.61 0.01 -1.67
N PHE A 99 -12.43 -0.64 -1.67
CA PHE A 99 -11.19 0.00 -2.06
C PHE A 99 -11.20 0.38 -3.55
N PRO A 100 -10.82 1.60 -3.93
CA PRO A 100 -10.93 2.09 -5.30
C PRO A 100 -9.76 1.58 -6.18
N TRP A 101 -9.75 0.27 -6.47
CA TRP A 101 -8.71 -0.40 -7.25
C TRP A 101 -8.52 0.21 -8.64
N LYS A 102 -9.62 0.49 -9.33
CA LYS A 102 -9.57 1.07 -10.68
C LYS A 102 -8.84 2.41 -10.68
N LEU A 103 -9.17 3.28 -9.74
CA LEU A 103 -8.56 4.59 -9.63
C LEU A 103 -7.08 4.48 -9.23
N THR A 104 -6.76 3.60 -8.29
CA THR A 104 -5.38 3.25 -7.93
C THR A 104 -4.56 2.83 -9.15
N MET A 105 -5.14 2.00 -10.02
CA MET A 105 -4.47 1.58 -11.27
C MET A 105 -4.22 2.74 -12.23
N VAL A 106 -5.17 3.67 -12.38
CA VAL A 106 -4.94 4.85 -13.21
C VAL A 106 -3.82 5.71 -12.61
N THR A 107 -3.79 5.88 -11.28
CA THR A 107 -2.69 6.57 -10.60
C THR A 107 -1.34 5.88 -10.81
N LEU A 108 -1.26 4.55 -10.68
CA LEU A 108 -0.03 3.81 -10.91
C LEU A 108 0.47 3.94 -12.35
N ASN A 109 -0.42 3.84 -13.34
CA ASN A 109 -0.04 4.01 -14.74
C ASN A 109 0.44 5.45 -15.02
N TYR A 110 -0.24 6.44 -14.48
CA TYR A 110 0.20 7.83 -14.59
C TYR A 110 1.58 8.04 -13.97
N LEU A 111 1.83 7.46 -12.79
CA LEU A 111 3.14 7.57 -12.13
C LEU A 111 4.23 6.91 -12.96
N LEU A 112 3.96 5.73 -13.53
CA LEU A 112 4.88 5.03 -14.42
C LEU A 112 5.25 5.88 -15.65
N ASP A 113 4.25 6.52 -16.28
CA ASP A 113 4.45 7.40 -17.43
C ASP A 113 5.18 8.71 -17.05
N SER A 114 5.15 9.11 -15.77
CA SER A 114 5.79 10.33 -15.25
C SER A 114 7.20 10.13 -14.66
N CYS A 115 7.72 8.90 -14.72
CA CYS A 115 9.08 8.60 -14.27
C CYS A 115 10.06 8.78 -15.42
N ASP A 116 11.15 9.51 -15.17
CA ASP A 116 12.28 9.63 -16.10
C ASP A 116 13.33 8.52 -15.87
N PHE A 117 12.96 7.46 -15.16
CA PHE A 117 13.80 6.33 -14.79
C PHE A 117 13.00 5.03 -14.82
N GLU A 118 13.70 3.89 -14.97
CA GLU A 118 13.09 2.57 -14.90
C GLU A 118 12.89 2.17 -13.41
N PRO A 119 11.65 2.04 -12.92
CA PRO A 119 11.39 1.77 -11.50
C PRO A 119 11.71 0.32 -11.11
N ARG A 120 12.32 0.13 -9.94
CA ARG A 120 12.57 -1.20 -9.36
C ARG A 120 11.27 -1.82 -8.83
N MET A 121 10.88 -2.94 -9.43
CA MET A 121 9.62 -3.65 -9.09
C MET A 121 9.85 -4.93 -8.28
N ASN A 122 10.94 -5.66 -8.55
CA ASN A 122 11.22 -6.95 -7.92
C ASN A 122 11.80 -6.78 -6.52
N ASP A 123 12.79 -5.88 -6.41
CA ASP A 123 13.51 -5.57 -5.19
C ASP A 123 12.98 -4.28 -4.58
N PHE A 124 13.10 -4.16 -3.25
CA PHE A 124 12.71 -2.95 -2.54
C PHE A 124 13.53 -1.74 -3.07
N PRO A 125 12.87 -0.62 -3.46
CA PRO A 125 13.53 0.59 -3.96
C PRO A 125 14.46 1.30 -2.96
N GLY A 126 15.60 0.70 -2.66
CA GLY A 126 16.58 1.18 -1.68
C GLY A 126 17.64 2.13 -2.26
N PRO A 127 18.65 2.49 -1.46
CA PRO A 127 19.83 3.19 -1.98
C PRO A 127 20.61 2.29 -2.96
N GLU A 128 21.59 2.85 -3.68
CA GLU A 128 22.47 2.04 -4.51
C GLU A 128 23.36 1.12 -3.66
N LYS A 129 23.93 0.09 -4.28
CA LYS A 129 24.74 -0.90 -3.57
C LYS A 129 25.97 -0.23 -2.94
N GLY A 130 26.05 -0.27 -1.61
CA GLY A 130 27.15 0.31 -0.83
C GLY A 130 26.84 1.70 -0.26
N GLU A 131 25.71 2.30 -0.64
CA GLU A 131 25.20 3.52 -0.03
C GLU A 131 24.36 3.21 1.22
N ARG A 132 24.33 4.17 2.15
CA ARG A 132 23.47 4.06 3.33
C ARG A 132 22.04 4.49 2.99
N PRO A 133 21.02 3.82 3.54
CA PRO A 133 19.65 4.25 3.36
C PRO A 133 19.42 5.69 3.85
N ARG A 134 18.61 6.42 3.10
CA ARG A 134 17.96 7.66 3.56
C ARG A 134 16.45 7.41 3.52
N PRO A 135 15.84 6.92 4.63
CA PRO A 135 14.40 6.74 4.71
C PRO A 135 13.65 8.04 4.43
N LEU A 136 12.45 7.91 3.86
CA LEU A 136 11.55 9.04 3.66
C LEU A 136 10.98 9.52 5.02
N PRO A 137 10.53 10.78 5.13
CA PRO A 137 9.89 11.26 6.36
C PRO A 137 8.74 10.34 6.83
N GLU A 138 7.92 9.86 5.90
CA GLU A 138 6.85 8.93 6.20
C GLU A 138 7.32 7.51 6.58
N ASP A 139 8.53 7.08 6.19
CA ASP A 139 9.09 5.81 6.65
C ASP A 139 9.38 5.88 8.15
N TYR A 140 10.01 6.98 8.60
CA TYR A 140 10.22 7.22 10.03
C TYR A 140 8.89 7.30 10.78
N ALA A 141 7.89 7.96 10.22
CA ALA A 141 6.56 8.05 10.83
C ALA A 141 5.82 6.71 10.91
N MET A 142 6.07 5.78 9.97
CA MET A 142 5.49 4.44 9.99
C MET A 142 6.27 3.45 10.88
N ARG A 143 7.48 3.80 11.33
CA ARG A 143 8.31 2.92 12.15
C ARG A 143 7.58 2.55 13.45
N GLY A 144 7.48 1.25 13.71
CA GLY A 144 6.82 0.71 14.89
C GLY A 144 5.31 0.48 14.74
N LEU A 145 4.70 0.87 13.62
CA LEU A 145 3.31 0.51 13.34
C LEU A 145 3.22 -0.97 12.95
N THR A 146 2.23 -1.67 13.50
CA THR A 146 2.03 -3.12 13.29
C THR A 146 1.93 -3.51 11.82
N TYR A 147 1.33 -2.64 10.98
CA TYR A 147 1.17 -2.91 9.56
C TYR A 147 2.41 -2.62 8.71
N ALA A 148 3.44 -1.98 9.27
CA ALA A 148 4.68 -1.62 8.59
C ALA A 148 5.89 -2.43 9.10
N ALA A 149 5.69 -3.32 10.08
CA ALA A 149 6.78 -4.02 10.77
C ALA A 149 7.70 -4.83 9.84
N ASP A 150 7.16 -5.40 8.77
CA ASP A 150 7.86 -6.20 7.76
C ASP A 150 7.96 -5.50 6.38
N TYR A 151 7.63 -4.21 6.32
CA TYR A 151 7.70 -3.45 5.07
C TYR A 151 9.12 -2.99 4.74
N HIS A 152 9.82 -2.43 5.73
CA HIS A 152 11.18 -1.90 5.55
C HIS A 152 12.23 -3.02 5.65
N PRO A 153 13.29 -3.02 4.82
CA PRO A 153 14.41 -3.93 4.93
C PRO A 153 15.09 -3.84 6.28
N LYS A 154 15.84 -4.89 6.61
CA LYS A 154 16.77 -4.87 7.73
C LYS A 154 17.74 -3.70 7.58
N ASP A 155 18.06 -3.04 8.70
CA ASP A 155 19.00 -1.94 8.78
C ASP A 155 18.57 -0.68 7.98
N TRP A 156 17.30 -0.59 7.53
CA TRP A 156 16.76 0.56 6.79
C TRP A 156 16.90 1.87 7.56
N PHE A 157 16.75 1.82 8.88
CA PHE A 157 16.84 2.98 9.76
C PHE A 157 18.22 3.14 10.42
N ASP A 158 19.19 2.28 10.10
CA ASP A 158 20.54 2.27 10.68
C ASP A 158 21.47 3.20 9.90
N ASN A 159 21.10 4.49 9.87
CA ASN A 159 21.96 5.55 9.36
C ASN A 159 22.17 6.64 10.41
N GLY A 160 23.09 6.41 11.34
CA GLY A 160 23.42 7.36 12.42
C GLY A 160 24.08 8.67 11.96
N LYS A 161 24.16 8.95 10.65
CA LYS A 161 24.57 10.25 10.12
C LYS A 161 23.41 11.23 9.92
N ILE A 162 22.17 10.73 9.93
CA ILE A 162 20.97 11.56 9.78
C ILE A 162 20.56 12.03 11.17
N ASP A 163 20.65 13.34 11.43
CA ASP A 163 20.15 13.93 12.66
C ASP A 163 18.60 13.97 12.67
N GLU A 164 18.00 14.27 13.83
CA GLU A 164 16.53 14.26 13.96
C GLU A 164 15.82 15.26 13.04
N ASP A 165 16.41 16.43 12.83
CA ASP A 165 15.82 17.49 12.00
C ASP A 165 15.88 17.12 10.50
N GLU A 166 16.96 16.47 10.07
CA GLU A 166 17.14 16.01 8.69
C GLU A 166 16.17 14.90 8.31
N LYS A 167 15.66 14.10 9.26
CA LYS A 167 14.68 13.04 8.99
C LYS A 167 13.39 13.57 8.35
N TYR A 168 13.01 14.80 8.67
CA TYR A 168 11.78 15.43 8.18
C TYR A 168 12.04 16.49 7.11
N PHE A 169 13.31 16.70 6.72
CA PHE A 169 13.68 17.63 5.69
C PHE A 169 13.44 17.02 4.29
N GLU A 170 12.55 17.65 3.52
CA GLU A 170 12.19 17.18 2.17
C GLU A 170 13.22 17.63 1.13
N LEU A 171 13.80 16.65 0.41
CA LEU A 171 14.64 16.89 -0.77
C LEU A 171 13.85 16.66 -2.06
N ALA A 172 14.22 17.38 -3.13
CA ALA A 172 13.60 17.19 -4.44
C ALA A 172 13.67 15.73 -4.94
N SER A 173 14.78 15.04 -4.66
CA SER A 173 14.99 13.63 -5.01
C SER A 173 14.02 12.66 -4.32
N MET A 174 13.41 13.05 -3.19
CA MET A 174 12.44 12.21 -2.48
C MET A 174 11.15 12.05 -3.27
N THR A 175 10.83 12.96 -4.19
CA THR A 175 9.67 12.82 -5.07
C THR A 175 9.80 11.57 -5.94
N ASP A 176 10.94 11.39 -6.61
CA ASP A 176 11.16 10.24 -7.49
C ASP A 176 11.29 8.94 -6.69
N GLN A 177 11.94 8.99 -5.52
CA GLN A 177 11.94 7.85 -4.59
C GLN A 177 10.51 7.44 -4.21
N ARG A 178 9.62 8.39 -3.89
CA ARG A 178 8.21 8.11 -3.58
C ARG A 178 7.46 7.53 -4.77
N LYS A 179 7.65 8.03 -5.98
CA LYS A 179 7.06 7.43 -7.20
C LYS A 179 7.49 5.96 -7.30
N GLU A 180 8.78 5.68 -7.14
CA GLU A 180 9.31 4.33 -7.20
C GLU A 180 8.72 3.42 -6.10
N ARG A 181 8.60 3.92 -4.86
CA ARG A 181 7.93 3.20 -3.75
C ARG A 181 6.48 2.83 -4.04
N VAL A 182 5.72 3.79 -4.53
CA VAL A 182 4.30 3.62 -4.85
C VAL A 182 4.14 2.59 -5.97
N LEU A 183 4.99 2.66 -7.00
CA LEU A 183 5.00 1.69 -8.10
C LEU A 183 5.38 0.28 -7.63
N TYR A 184 6.44 0.15 -6.83
CA TYR A 184 6.84 -1.10 -6.19
C TYR A 184 5.69 -1.71 -5.40
N LEU A 185 5.03 -0.94 -4.54
CA LEU A 185 3.88 -1.41 -3.75
C LEU A 185 2.72 -1.88 -4.63
N GLY A 186 2.40 -1.11 -5.68
CA GLY A 186 1.39 -1.48 -6.67
C GLY A 186 1.70 -2.84 -7.32
N TYR A 187 2.96 -3.05 -7.72
CA TYR A 187 3.42 -4.33 -8.26
C TYR A 187 3.33 -5.47 -7.24
N LYS A 188 3.78 -5.27 -6.00
CA LYS A 188 3.71 -6.30 -4.94
C LYS A 188 2.26 -6.68 -4.62
N ILE A 189 1.34 -5.71 -4.57
CA ILE A 189 -0.09 -5.96 -4.38
C ILE A 189 -0.66 -6.78 -5.55
N ALA A 190 -0.33 -6.40 -6.79
CA ALA A 190 -0.74 -7.11 -8.00
C ALA A 190 -0.27 -8.58 -8.05
N ALA A 191 0.92 -8.84 -7.49
CA ALA A 191 1.53 -10.16 -7.44
C ALA A 191 0.86 -11.12 -6.45
N GLN A 192 0.12 -10.61 -5.44
CA GLN A 192 -0.62 -11.47 -4.48
C GLN A 192 -1.82 -12.20 -5.12
N GLY A 193 -2.10 -11.97 -6.40
CA GLY A 193 -2.83 -12.90 -7.29
C GLY A 193 -4.34 -13.08 -7.08
N LYS A 194 -4.90 -12.73 -5.91
CA LYS A 194 -6.34 -12.95 -5.60
C LYS A 194 -7.22 -11.72 -5.73
N TRP A 195 -6.66 -10.53 -5.58
CA TRP A 195 -7.42 -9.27 -5.46
C TRP A 195 -7.39 -8.43 -6.73
N ARG A 196 -7.03 -9.07 -7.86
CA ARG A 196 -7.01 -8.42 -9.17
C ARG A 196 -8.46 -8.14 -9.59
N PRO A 197 -8.84 -6.89 -9.87
CA PRO A 197 -9.83 -6.67 -10.92
C PRO A 197 -9.30 -7.34 -12.19
N SER A 198 -10.15 -7.95 -13.00
CA SER A 198 -9.81 -8.64 -14.26
C SER A 198 -9.06 -7.77 -15.30
N THR A 199 -8.82 -6.49 -14.99
CA THR A 199 -8.14 -5.47 -15.79
C THR A 199 -6.74 -5.09 -15.30
N LEU A 200 -6.20 -5.78 -14.29
CA LEU A 200 -4.92 -5.40 -13.68
C LEU A 200 -3.70 -5.90 -14.49
N THR A 201 -3.44 -5.21 -15.61
CA THR A 201 -2.22 -5.41 -16.40
C THR A 201 -1.34 -4.16 -16.27
N LEU A 202 -0.29 -4.23 -15.45
CA LEU A 202 0.78 -3.24 -15.50
C LEU A 202 1.51 -3.41 -16.84
N ARG A 203 1.46 -2.36 -17.69
CA ARG A 203 1.90 -2.40 -19.10
C ARG A 203 3.32 -2.96 -19.30
N ASN A 204 4.19 -2.90 -18.29
CA ASN A 204 5.59 -3.30 -18.36
C ASN A 204 6.00 -4.45 -17.41
N SER A 205 5.06 -5.15 -16.78
CA SER A 205 5.39 -6.16 -15.74
C SER A 205 5.98 -7.49 -16.24
N GLY A 206 6.23 -7.65 -17.54
CA GLY A 206 6.73 -8.93 -18.11
C GLY A 206 5.80 -10.13 -17.93
N LEU A 207 4.65 -9.95 -17.25
CA LEU A 207 3.54 -10.88 -17.18
C LEU A 207 2.79 -10.81 -18.50
N HIS A 208 3.32 -11.50 -19.50
CA HIS A 208 2.66 -11.67 -20.78
C HIS A 208 1.47 -12.60 -20.59
N LEU A 209 0.27 -12.03 -20.57
CA LEU A 209 -0.92 -12.68 -21.07
C LEU A 209 -1.54 -11.74 -22.10
N ASP A 210 -1.26 -12.05 -23.37
CA ASP A 210 -2.09 -11.73 -24.54
C ASP A 210 -3.58 -11.85 -24.17
N THR A 211 -4.52 -11.02 -24.62
CA THR A 211 -4.64 -10.13 -25.77
C THR A 211 -5.71 -9.09 -25.41
N MET A 212 -5.79 -7.96 -26.13
CA MET A 212 -6.91 -7.01 -26.16
C MET A 212 -6.86 -5.76 -25.23
N TRP A 213 -5.82 -4.92 -25.36
CA TRP A 213 -5.84 -3.56 -24.78
C TRP A 213 -5.54 -2.41 -25.76
N ARG A 214 -5.46 -2.63 -27.07
CA ARG A 214 -5.12 -1.55 -28.01
C ARG A 214 -6.27 -0.63 -28.45
N SER A 215 -7.51 -0.70 -27.93
CA SER A 215 -8.57 0.16 -28.50
C SER A 215 -9.63 0.80 -27.58
N THR A 216 -9.69 0.58 -26.26
CA THR A 216 -10.95 0.94 -25.54
C THR A 216 -10.86 2.02 -24.46
N VAL A 217 -9.70 2.48 -23.99
CA VAL A 217 -9.65 3.42 -22.83
C VAL A 217 -9.05 4.80 -23.15
N LEU A 218 -9.34 5.28 -24.36
CA LEU A 218 -9.32 6.73 -24.66
C LEU A 218 -10.71 7.28 -25.02
N ARG A 219 -11.78 6.51 -24.79
CA ARG A 219 -13.16 6.98 -24.95
C ARG A 219 -13.95 6.60 -23.72
N THR A 220 -13.92 7.44 -22.70
CA THR A 220 -14.89 7.60 -21.59
C THR A 220 -14.14 7.98 -20.32
N ILE A 221 -13.60 9.19 -20.34
CA ILE A 221 -13.62 10.06 -19.17
C ILE A 221 -14.42 11.29 -19.68
N PRO A 222 -15.54 11.67 -19.04
CA PRO A 222 -16.24 12.89 -19.41
C PRO A 222 -15.33 14.12 -19.22
#